data_AF-A0A7W9G0L1-F1
#
_entry.id   AF-A0A7W9G0L1-F1
#
_cell.length_a   1.000
_cell.length_b   1.000
_cell.length_c   1.000
_cell.angle_alpha   90.00
_cell.angle_beta   90.00
_cell.angle_gamma   90.00
#
_symmetry.space_group_name_H-M   'P 1'
#
loop_
_entity.id
_entity.type
_entity.pdbx_description
1 polymer ?
#
loop_
_entity_poly.entity_id
_entity_poly.type
_entity_poly.pdbx_seq_one_letter_code
_entity_poly.pdbx_strand_id
1 'polypeptide(L)'
;MTSAFRLDHLVCEVARLPEAAEFHWYELDLDRGIPALPPRPTDWTANVIAATRAPAGPDLAVMVRRGLPAGITHLQFEVAGDDAAARELARLAEDRGVTPILARHLPRPPRGPDELRAVAETLAELGGELVKVAHPAPSRPDVEAALAVLSQWPAGRPGLSLTPMGGRQARVAAALWGSRLVYAPLTPTAERMSAHWYRELTTCSTILESPWSI
;
A
#
# COMPACT_ATOMS: atom_id res chain seq x y z
N MET A 1 -38.49 7.85 8.39
CA MET A 1 -37.51 6.88 8.91
C MET A 1 -36.33 6.88 7.95
N THR A 2 -35.28 7.60 8.33
CA THR A 2 -34.07 7.83 7.54
C THR A 2 -33.15 6.62 7.66
N SER A 3 -32.96 5.93 6.54
CA SER A 3 -31.97 4.86 6.38
C SER A 3 -30.58 5.44 6.66
N ALA A 4 -30.03 5.15 7.83
CA ALA A 4 -28.66 5.45 8.17
C ALA A 4 -27.74 4.61 7.27
N PHE A 5 -27.08 5.27 6.33
CA PHE A 5 -25.95 4.69 5.60
C PHE A 5 -24.87 4.31 6.63
N ARG A 6 -24.57 3.01 6.72
CA ARG A 6 -23.53 2.47 7.61
C ARG A 6 -22.14 2.72 7.00
N LEU A 7 -21.18 2.98 7.89
CA LEU A 7 -19.73 3.19 7.71
C LEU A 7 -18.98 2.00 7.09
N ASP A 8 -19.69 1.18 6.33
CA ASP A 8 -19.14 -0.02 5.77
C ASP A 8 -18.49 0.43 4.46
N HIS A 9 -17.34 -0.15 4.11
CA HIS A 9 -16.58 0.20 2.91
C HIS A 9 -15.85 1.56 3.11
N LEU A 10 -14.58 1.60 3.52
CA LEU A 10 -13.45 0.99 2.82
C LEU A 10 -12.17 1.74 3.28
N VAL A 11 -11.02 1.06 3.23
CA VAL A 11 -9.84 1.16 4.10
C VAL A 11 -10.08 0.20 5.24
N CYS A 12 -9.20 -0.76 5.47
CA CYS A 12 -9.37 -1.64 6.61
C CYS A 12 -9.06 -0.84 7.87
N GLU A 13 -10.08 -0.17 8.36
CA GLU A 13 -10.15 0.53 9.62
C GLU A 13 -10.01 -0.51 10.74
N VAL A 14 -9.00 -0.32 11.59
CA VAL A 14 -9.10 -0.74 12.99
C VAL A 14 -10.39 -0.10 13.53
N ALA A 15 -11.25 -0.89 14.18
CA ALA A 15 -12.49 -0.38 14.80
C ALA A 15 -12.26 0.78 15.79
N ARG A 16 -11.01 0.94 16.24
CA ARG A 16 -10.51 2.08 16.99
C ARG A 16 -9.05 2.30 16.61
N LEU A 17 -8.73 3.48 16.08
CA LEU A 17 -7.34 3.90 15.95
C LEU A 17 -6.71 3.84 17.35
N PRO A 18 -5.63 3.08 17.57
CA PRO A 18 -4.82 3.36 18.75
C PRO A 18 -4.39 4.83 18.63
N GLU A 19 -4.61 5.62 19.67
CA GLU A 19 -4.00 6.96 19.80
C GLU A 19 -2.50 6.78 19.98
N ALA A 20 -1.83 6.34 18.91
CA ALA A 20 -0.40 6.20 18.79
C ALA A 20 0.00 7.22 17.73
N ALA A 21 0.75 8.25 18.16
CA ALA A 21 1.19 9.34 17.29
C ALA A 21 2.05 8.87 16.11
N GLU A 22 2.49 7.62 16.14
CA GLU A 22 3.47 7.01 15.24
C GLU A 22 2.89 6.40 13.95
N PHE A 23 1.57 6.20 13.86
CA PHE A 23 0.88 5.67 12.68
C PHE A 23 0.00 6.73 12.01
N HIS A 24 0.23 6.98 10.73
CA HIS A 24 -0.31 8.18 10.07
C HIS A 24 -1.38 7.92 9.01
N TRP A 25 -1.49 6.70 8.47
CA TRP A 25 -2.50 6.38 7.47
C TRP A 25 -2.69 4.87 7.26
N TYR A 26 -3.79 4.52 6.59
CA TYR A 26 -4.21 3.16 6.27
C TYR A 26 -4.33 2.97 4.76
N GLU A 27 -4.01 1.78 4.27
CA GLU A 27 -4.01 1.48 2.83
C GLU A 27 -4.91 0.29 2.50
N LEU A 28 -5.29 0.19 1.24
CA LEU A 28 -6.00 -0.96 0.70
C LEU A 28 -5.05 -1.89 0.01
N ASP A 29 -5.07 -3.17 0.40
CA ASP A 29 -4.60 -4.22 -0.50
C ASP A 29 -5.66 -4.47 -1.58
N LEU A 30 -5.25 -4.31 -2.83
CA LEU A 30 -6.04 -4.51 -4.03
C LEU A 30 -5.98 -5.96 -4.53
N ASP A 31 -5.55 -6.91 -3.70
CA ASP A 31 -5.25 -8.29 -4.06
C ASP A 31 -6.13 -8.85 -5.20
N ARG A 32 -5.53 -8.88 -6.38
CA ARG A 32 -6.18 -9.30 -7.63
C ARG A 32 -6.19 -10.82 -7.80
N GLY A 33 -5.48 -11.56 -6.93
CA GLY A 33 -5.47 -13.01 -6.89
C GLY A 33 -6.67 -13.59 -6.13
N ILE A 34 -7.45 -12.75 -5.46
CA ILE A 34 -8.69 -13.16 -4.79
C ILE A 34 -9.83 -13.05 -5.81
N PRO A 35 -10.52 -14.14 -6.18
CA PRO A 35 -11.71 -14.09 -7.04
C PRO A 35 -12.69 -13.06 -6.49
N ALA A 36 -13.46 -12.40 -7.37
CA ALA A 36 -14.52 -11.45 -7.01
C ALA A 36 -15.29 -12.00 -5.79
N LEU A 37 -15.02 -11.42 -4.62
CA LEU A 37 -15.52 -12.00 -3.38
C LEU A 37 -17.05 -11.89 -3.40
N PRO A 38 -17.79 -12.95 -3.03
CA PRO A 38 -19.22 -12.83 -2.79
C PRO A 38 -19.49 -11.71 -1.76
N PRO A 39 -20.71 -11.14 -1.72
CA PRO A 39 -21.09 -10.18 -0.68
C PRO A 39 -20.71 -10.74 0.69
N ARG A 40 -19.83 -10.00 1.38
CA ARG A 40 -19.04 -10.54 2.49
C ARG A 40 -19.94 -10.83 3.70
N PRO A 41 -19.70 -11.94 4.41
CA PRO A 41 -20.33 -12.18 5.70
C PRO A 41 -19.87 -11.13 6.73
N THR A 42 -20.71 -10.87 7.73
CA THR A 42 -20.56 -9.80 8.74
C THR A 42 -19.36 -9.95 9.69
N ASP A 43 -18.60 -11.04 9.58
CA ASP A 43 -17.46 -11.42 10.41
C ASP A 43 -16.10 -11.29 9.70
N TRP A 44 -16.07 -10.77 8.47
CA TRP A 44 -14.83 -10.55 7.73
C TRP A 44 -13.96 -9.45 8.37
N THR A 45 -12.82 -9.83 8.96
CA THR A 45 -11.80 -8.90 9.43
C THR A 45 -10.96 -8.40 8.26
N ALA A 46 -11.08 -7.11 7.98
CA ALA A 46 -10.35 -6.43 6.93
C ALA A 46 -8.83 -6.36 7.29
N ASN A 47 -7.91 -6.54 6.33
CA ASN A 47 -6.46 -6.41 6.56
C ASN A 47 -6.08 -4.99 7.01
N VAL A 48 -5.94 -4.75 8.32
CA VAL A 48 -5.48 -3.47 8.86
C VAL A 48 -3.97 -3.30 8.68
N ILE A 49 -3.57 -2.26 7.96
CA ILE A 49 -2.18 -1.87 7.75
C ILE A 49 -1.81 -0.72 8.68
N ALA A 50 -0.89 -0.97 9.63
CA ALA A 50 -0.28 0.06 10.45
C ALA A 50 0.94 0.63 9.72
N ALA A 51 0.82 1.82 9.14
CA ALA A 51 1.89 2.42 8.35
C ALA A 51 2.60 3.56 9.07
N THR A 52 3.93 3.50 9.07
CA THR A 52 4.80 4.58 9.56
C THR A 52 5.85 4.97 8.52
N ARG A 53 6.39 6.19 8.66
CA ARG A 53 7.61 6.65 7.97
C ARG A 53 8.87 6.43 8.80
N ALA A 54 8.73 5.90 10.01
CA ALA A 54 9.89 5.61 10.83
C ALA A 54 10.77 4.55 10.14
N PRO A 55 12.10 4.73 10.13
CA PRO A 55 13.01 3.71 9.64
C PRO A 55 12.92 2.46 10.51
N ALA A 56 13.25 1.30 9.94
CA ALA A 56 13.52 0.09 10.72
C ALA A 56 14.62 0.40 11.74
N GLY A 57 14.24 0.44 13.02
CA GLY A 57 15.12 0.89 14.08
C GLY A 57 14.66 0.42 15.47
N PRO A 58 15.47 0.70 16.52
CA PRO A 58 15.25 0.18 17.86
C PRO A 58 13.86 0.50 18.44
N ASP A 59 13.36 1.71 18.24
CA ASP A 59 12.06 2.14 18.77
C ASP A 59 10.91 1.31 18.20
N LEU A 60 10.95 1.08 16.88
CA LEU A 60 9.94 0.30 16.18
C LEU A 60 10.01 -1.18 16.58
N ALA A 61 11.21 -1.72 16.76
CA ALA A 61 11.41 -3.08 17.27
C ALA A 61 10.90 -3.24 18.72
N VAL A 62 11.11 -2.25 19.59
CA VAL A 62 10.57 -2.25 20.96
C VAL A 62 9.05 -2.25 20.93
N MET A 63 8.43 -1.47 20.05
CA MET A 63 6.97 -1.43 19.88
C MET A 63 6.43 -2.81 19.45
N VAL A 64 7.01 -3.45 18.43
CA VAL A 64 6.57 -4.78 17.98
C VAL A 64 6.75 -5.83 19.10
N ARG A 65 7.85 -5.78 19.86
CA ARG A 65 8.09 -6.68 21.01
C ARG A 65 7.06 -6.48 22.14
N ARG A 66 6.64 -5.25 22.40
CA ARG A 66 5.59 -4.95 23.39
C ARG A 66 4.21 -5.42 22.92
N GLY A 67 4.05 -5.65 21.62
CA GLY A 67 2.82 -6.07 20.99
C GLY A 67 2.18 -4.90 20.26
N LEU A 68 1.77 -5.14 19.02
CA LEU A 68 0.96 -4.17 18.28
C LEU A 68 -0.47 -4.18 18.80
N PRO A 69 -1.19 -3.04 18.69
CA PRO A 69 -2.63 -2.98 18.93
C PRO A 69 -3.40 -4.09 18.22
N ALA A 70 -4.40 -4.66 18.93
CA ALA A 70 -5.20 -5.76 18.42
C ALA A 70 -5.88 -5.40 17.09
N GLY A 71 -5.87 -6.33 16.14
CA GLY A 71 -6.46 -6.17 14.81
C GLY A 71 -5.50 -5.66 13.75
N ILE A 72 -4.28 -5.23 14.09
CA ILE A 72 -3.23 -4.94 13.09
C ILE A 72 -2.77 -6.25 12.45
N THR A 73 -2.89 -6.32 11.12
CA THR A 73 -2.50 -7.50 10.34
C THR A 73 -1.22 -7.27 9.55
N HIS A 74 -0.90 -6.02 9.23
CA HIS A 74 0.31 -5.65 8.51
C HIS A 74 1.02 -4.47 9.17
N LEU A 75 2.34 -4.42 9.08
CA LEU A 75 3.19 -3.33 9.55
C LEU A 75 4.05 -2.77 8.41
N GLN A 76 3.80 -1.53 7.99
CA GLN A 76 4.62 -0.86 6.99
C GLN A 76 5.66 0.05 7.65
N PHE A 77 6.93 -0.06 7.23
CA PHE A 77 8.04 0.74 7.75
C PHE A 77 9.08 1.08 6.68
N GLU A 78 9.88 2.12 6.91
CA GLU A 78 10.89 2.57 5.95
C GLU A 78 12.20 1.79 6.02
N VAL A 79 12.75 1.45 4.86
CA VAL A 79 14.10 0.88 4.71
C VAL A 79 15.08 2.00 4.37
N ALA A 80 15.78 2.50 5.39
CA ALA A 80 16.67 3.67 5.32
C ALA A 80 18.16 3.32 5.07
N GLY A 81 18.46 2.13 4.53
CA GLY A 81 19.82 1.72 4.14
C GLY A 81 20.53 0.78 5.11
N ASP A 82 19.92 0.48 6.26
CA ASP A 82 20.33 -0.65 7.13
C ASP A 82 19.43 -1.86 6.85
N ASP A 83 19.88 -2.69 5.92
CA ASP A 83 19.17 -3.89 5.49
C ASP A 83 19.07 -4.95 6.61
N ALA A 84 20.04 -4.99 7.52
CA ALA A 84 20.04 -5.94 8.63
C ALA A 84 18.95 -5.58 9.65
N ALA A 85 18.83 -4.29 9.99
CA ALA A 85 17.76 -3.79 10.86
C ALA A 85 16.38 -4.03 10.24
N ALA A 86 16.23 -3.81 8.93
CA ALA A 86 14.97 -4.05 8.21
C ALA A 86 14.58 -5.54 8.24
N ARG A 87 15.52 -6.46 7.98
CA ARG A 87 15.28 -7.92 8.04
C ARG A 87 14.89 -8.38 9.43
N GLU A 88 15.59 -7.90 10.46
CA GLU A 88 15.29 -8.28 11.84
C GLU A 88 13.91 -7.77 12.28
N LEU A 89 13.53 -6.55 11.89
CA LEU A 89 12.19 -6.03 12.18
C LEU A 89 11.10 -6.80 11.42
N ALA A 90 11.34 -7.15 10.15
CA ALA A 90 10.40 -7.95 9.35
C ALA A 90 10.14 -9.31 10.02
N ARG A 91 11.21 -10.03 10.37
CA ARG A 91 11.15 -11.31 11.09
C ARG A 91 10.42 -11.18 12.43
N LEU A 92 10.70 -10.12 13.18
CA LEU A 92 10.05 -9.84 14.45
C LEU A 92 8.54 -9.57 14.30
N ALA A 93 8.11 -8.92 13.21
CA ALA A 93 6.70 -8.73 12.92
C ALA A 93 6.02 -10.06 12.57
N GLU A 94 6.66 -10.89 11.76
CA GLU A 94 6.17 -12.23 11.38
C GLU A 94 6.04 -13.16 12.61
N ASP A 95 7.03 -13.14 13.51
CA ASP A 95 6.98 -13.86 14.80
C ASP A 95 5.78 -13.45 15.68
N ARG A 96 5.16 -12.28 15.39
CA ARG A 96 3.96 -11.76 16.04
C ARG A 96 2.68 -11.94 15.21
N GLY A 97 2.74 -12.67 14.10
CA GLY A 97 1.61 -12.88 13.20
C GLY A 97 1.21 -11.63 12.42
N VAL A 98 2.14 -10.70 12.20
CA VAL A 98 1.92 -9.44 11.48
C VAL A 98 2.78 -9.44 10.22
N THR A 99 2.15 -9.23 9.07
CA THR A 99 2.84 -9.20 7.77
C THR A 99 3.62 -7.89 7.59
N PRO A 100 4.95 -7.92 7.41
CA PRO A 100 5.72 -6.71 7.19
C PRO A 100 5.53 -6.19 5.75
N ILE A 101 5.46 -4.87 5.60
CA ILE A 101 5.47 -4.18 4.31
C ILE A 101 6.69 -3.26 4.28
N LEU A 102 7.73 -3.68 3.56
CA LEU A 102 8.96 -2.92 3.47
C LEU A 102 8.77 -1.79 2.46
N ALA A 103 8.94 -0.55 2.93
CA ALA A 103 8.69 0.63 2.13
C ALA A 103 9.95 1.46 1.91
N ARG A 104 9.99 2.17 0.77
CA ARG A 104 10.93 3.27 0.54
C ARG A 104 10.21 4.46 -0.08
N HIS A 105 10.33 5.63 0.53
CA HIS A 105 9.94 6.91 -0.08
C HIS A 105 11.16 7.55 -0.77
N LEU A 106 11.07 7.70 -2.09
CA LEU A 106 12.11 8.38 -2.86
C LEU A 106 12.05 9.90 -2.62
N PRO A 107 13.18 10.59 -2.41
CA PRO A 107 13.21 12.02 -2.15
C PRO A 107 13.01 12.87 -3.42
N ARG A 108 13.12 12.25 -4.60
CA ARG A 108 13.02 12.90 -5.92
C ARG A 108 12.35 11.96 -6.92
N PRO A 109 11.88 12.49 -8.06
CA PRO A 109 11.44 11.65 -9.16
C PRO A 109 12.53 10.64 -9.57
N PRO A 110 12.13 9.42 -9.95
CA PRO A 110 13.07 8.42 -10.46
C PRO A 110 13.64 8.89 -11.82
N ARG A 111 14.87 8.50 -12.13
CA ARG A 111 15.51 8.77 -13.42
C ARG A 111 14.88 7.98 -14.56
N GLY A 112 14.12 6.94 -14.24
CA GLY A 112 13.46 6.05 -15.18
C GLY A 112 12.96 4.78 -14.50
N PRO A 113 12.38 3.84 -15.27
CA PRO A 113 11.83 2.59 -14.75
C PRO A 113 12.89 1.70 -14.08
N ASP A 114 14.14 1.73 -14.56
CA ASP A 114 15.20 0.87 -14.00
C ASP A 114 15.58 1.26 -12.56
N GLU A 115 15.54 2.56 -12.22
CA GLU A 115 15.77 3.01 -10.83
C GLU A 115 14.63 2.54 -9.91
N LEU A 116 13.37 2.60 -10.36
CA LEU A 116 12.23 2.09 -9.60
C LEU A 116 12.30 0.57 -9.41
N ARG A 117 12.64 -0.17 -10.49
CA ARG A 117 12.80 -1.62 -10.45
C ARG A 117 13.90 -2.03 -9.46
N ALA A 118 15.08 -1.42 -9.56
CA ALA A 118 16.20 -1.75 -8.67
C ALA A 118 15.84 -1.52 -7.19
N VAL A 119 15.13 -0.44 -6.88
CA VAL A 119 14.65 -0.18 -5.51
C VAL A 119 13.63 -1.24 -5.08
N ALA A 120 12.64 -1.56 -5.92
CA ALA A 120 11.64 -2.58 -5.60
C ALA A 120 12.26 -3.97 -5.42
N GLU A 121 13.25 -4.34 -6.24
CA GLU A 121 13.99 -5.59 -6.14
C GLU A 121 14.80 -5.67 -4.86
N THR A 122 15.49 -4.59 -4.50
CA THR A 122 16.21 -4.49 -3.21
C THR A 122 15.25 -4.75 -2.04
N LEU A 123 14.09 -4.10 -2.02
CA LEU A 123 13.10 -4.33 -0.97
C LEU A 123 12.59 -5.77 -0.96
N ALA A 124 12.32 -6.35 -2.14
CA ALA A 124 11.82 -7.72 -2.26
C ALA A 124 12.84 -8.77 -1.80
N GLU A 125 14.15 -8.49 -1.91
CA GLU A 125 15.21 -9.36 -1.38
C GLU A 125 15.32 -9.33 0.15
N LEU A 126 14.82 -8.26 0.79
CA LEU A 126 14.82 -8.13 2.26
C LEU A 126 13.77 -9.02 2.93
N GLY A 127 12.75 -9.45 2.19
CA GLY A 127 11.67 -10.33 2.67
C GLY A 127 10.31 -9.65 2.67
N GLY A 128 9.30 -10.38 3.14
CA GLY A 128 7.90 -9.95 3.15
C GLY A 128 7.12 -10.31 1.87
N GLU A 129 5.80 -10.42 2.00
CA GLU A 129 4.90 -10.77 0.90
C GLU A 129 4.53 -9.58 0.02
N LEU A 130 4.83 -8.36 0.47
CA LEU A 130 4.47 -7.10 -0.17
C LEU A 130 5.51 -6.02 0.09
N VAL A 131 5.95 -5.33 -0.95
CA VAL A 131 6.90 -4.22 -0.89
C VAL A 131 6.32 -2.95 -1.50
N LYS A 132 6.85 -1.81 -1.07
CA LYS A 132 6.33 -0.51 -1.48
C LYS A 132 7.40 0.50 -1.85
N VAL A 133 7.20 1.16 -2.98
CA VAL A 133 7.98 2.34 -3.37
C VAL A 133 7.03 3.51 -3.59
N ALA A 134 7.16 4.54 -2.75
CA ALA A 134 6.50 5.82 -2.97
C ALA A 134 7.48 6.77 -3.66
N HIS A 135 7.07 7.43 -4.75
CA HIS A 135 7.97 8.29 -5.52
C HIS A 135 7.27 9.57 -5.98
N PRO A 136 7.95 10.72 -5.98
CA PRO A 136 7.49 11.91 -6.69
C PRO A 136 7.22 11.61 -8.17
N ALA A 137 6.09 12.08 -8.67
CA ALA A 137 5.70 11.95 -10.07
C ALA A 137 5.06 13.24 -10.60
N PRO A 138 5.83 14.34 -10.71
CA PRO A 138 5.33 15.64 -11.16
C PRO A 138 4.97 15.66 -12.65
N SER A 139 5.45 14.70 -13.45
CA SER A 139 5.25 14.67 -14.89
C SER A 139 4.70 13.32 -15.37
N ARG A 140 4.10 13.32 -16.56
CA ARG A 140 3.62 12.10 -17.22
C ARG A 140 4.71 11.01 -17.38
N PRO A 141 5.95 11.33 -17.80
CA PRO A 141 7.04 10.36 -17.85
C PRO A 141 7.31 9.65 -16.51
N ASP A 142 7.17 10.35 -15.37
CA ASP A 142 7.38 9.73 -14.06
C ASP A 142 6.31 8.69 -13.72
N VAL A 143 5.07 8.92 -14.16
CA VAL A 143 3.97 7.96 -14.03
C VAL A 143 4.21 6.78 -14.97
N GLU A 144 4.52 7.04 -16.23
CA GLU A 144 4.80 6.00 -17.24
C GLU A 144 5.95 5.07 -16.81
N ALA A 145 7.00 5.61 -16.17
CA ALA A 145 8.08 4.81 -15.58
C ALA A 145 7.56 3.79 -14.55
N ALA A 146 6.64 4.19 -13.67
CA ALA A 146 6.03 3.29 -12.70
C ALA A 146 5.14 2.23 -13.36
N LEU A 147 4.32 2.62 -14.34
CA LEU A 147 3.46 1.68 -15.08
C LEU A 147 4.27 0.63 -15.86
N ALA A 148 5.43 1.03 -16.40
CA ALA A 148 6.34 0.11 -17.07
C ALA A 148 6.91 -0.94 -16.11
N VAL A 149 7.23 -0.56 -14.87
CA VAL A 149 7.70 -1.52 -13.85
C VAL A 149 6.57 -2.44 -13.41
N LEU A 150 5.37 -1.90 -13.12
CA LEU A 150 4.22 -2.70 -12.70
C LEU A 150 3.83 -3.76 -13.74
N SER A 151 3.82 -3.41 -15.03
CA SER A 151 3.45 -4.34 -16.11
C SER A 151 4.48 -5.44 -16.35
N GLN A 152 5.72 -5.26 -15.89
CA GLN A 152 6.83 -6.21 -16.05
C GLN A 152 7.23 -6.87 -14.72
N TRP A 153 6.51 -6.59 -13.62
CA TRP A 153 6.83 -7.16 -12.33
C TRP A 153 6.59 -8.67 -12.34
N PRO A 154 7.59 -9.51 -12.07
CA PRO A 154 7.45 -10.96 -12.28
C PRO A 154 6.42 -11.60 -11.35
N ALA A 155 5.60 -12.51 -11.90
CA ALA A 155 4.77 -13.39 -11.09
C ALA A 155 5.64 -14.24 -10.14
N GLY A 156 5.17 -14.47 -8.92
CA GLY A 156 5.92 -15.19 -7.89
C GLY A 156 6.92 -14.34 -7.10
N ARG A 157 7.10 -13.05 -7.45
CA ARG A 157 7.74 -12.07 -6.57
C ARG A 157 6.73 -11.56 -5.52
N PRO A 158 7.21 -10.96 -4.41
CA PRO A 158 6.34 -10.21 -3.50
C PRO A 158 5.44 -9.24 -4.26
N GLY A 159 4.23 -9.01 -3.75
CA GLY A 159 3.35 -7.98 -4.26
C GLY A 159 4.08 -6.63 -4.31
N LEU A 160 3.82 -5.84 -5.35
CA LEU A 160 4.46 -4.53 -5.52
C LEU A 160 3.43 -3.42 -5.42
N SER A 161 3.65 -2.48 -4.50
CA SER A 161 3.01 -1.17 -4.55
C SER A 161 3.99 -0.13 -5.09
N LEU A 162 3.71 0.39 -6.27
CA LEU A 162 4.28 1.67 -6.71
C LEU A 162 3.24 2.76 -6.47
N THR A 163 3.61 3.76 -5.67
CA THR A 163 2.73 4.84 -5.25
C THR A 163 3.24 6.19 -5.75
N PRO A 164 2.70 6.71 -6.86
CA PRO A 164 3.04 8.04 -7.35
C PRO A 164 2.56 9.12 -6.36
N MET A 165 3.47 10.01 -5.98
CA MET A 165 3.22 11.21 -5.20
C MET A 165 3.07 12.37 -6.19
N GLY A 166 1.86 12.67 -6.62
CA GLY A 166 1.67 13.74 -7.63
C GLY A 166 0.25 14.00 -8.14
N GLY A 167 -0.76 13.22 -7.75
CA GLY A 167 -2.15 13.53 -8.07
C GLY A 167 -3.04 12.30 -8.15
N ARG A 168 -4.35 12.53 -8.15
CA ARG A 168 -5.38 11.49 -8.19
C ARG A 168 -5.20 10.55 -9.38
N GLN A 169 -5.05 11.10 -10.59
CA GLN A 169 -4.95 10.34 -11.83
C GLN A 169 -3.77 9.36 -11.83
N ALA A 170 -2.60 9.79 -11.36
CA ALA A 170 -1.42 8.93 -11.29
C ALA A 170 -1.63 7.73 -10.34
N ARG A 171 -2.27 7.95 -9.19
CA ARG A 171 -2.62 6.87 -8.25
C ARG A 171 -3.64 5.89 -8.84
N VAL A 172 -4.63 6.41 -9.56
CA VAL A 172 -5.62 5.59 -10.27
C VAL A 172 -4.95 4.74 -11.35
N ALA A 173 -4.06 5.34 -12.16
CA ALA A 173 -3.32 4.62 -13.18
C ALA A 173 -2.45 3.51 -12.57
N ALA A 174 -1.67 3.80 -11.52
CA ALA A 174 -0.87 2.80 -10.82
C ALA A 174 -1.75 1.66 -10.26
N ALA A 175 -2.89 2.00 -9.65
CA ALA A 175 -3.85 1.04 -9.15
C ALA A 175 -4.36 0.10 -10.25
N LEU A 176 -4.72 0.64 -11.42
CA LEU A 176 -5.19 -0.13 -12.59
C LEU A 176 -4.09 -1.00 -13.21
N TRP A 177 -2.83 -0.57 -13.17
CA TRP A 177 -1.68 -1.29 -13.72
C TRP A 177 -1.07 -2.33 -12.79
N GLY A 178 -1.68 -2.61 -11.64
CA GLY A 178 -1.28 -3.72 -10.77
C GLY A 178 -0.52 -3.32 -9.51
N SER A 179 -0.47 -2.03 -9.17
CA SER A 179 -0.02 -1.62 -7.83
C SER A 179 -0.92 -2.25 -6.77
N ARG A 180 -0.31 -2.95 -5.81
CA ARG A 180 -1.01 -3.71 -4.77
C ARG A 180 -1.63 -2.85 -3.69
N LEU A 181 -1.04 -1.70 -3.39
CA LEU A 181 -1.55 -0.79 -2.36
C LEU A 181 -2.03 0.52 -2.96
N VAL A 182 -3.18 0.99 -2.47
CA VAL A 182 -3.62 2.37 -2.65
C VAL A 182 -3.91 3.00 -1.30
N TYR A 183 -3.39 4.21 -1.11
CA TYR A 183 -3.82 5.05 0.00
C TYR A 183 -5.20 5.63 -0.31
N ALA A 184 -6.15 5.42 0.59
CA ALA A 184 -7.47 5.99 0.52
C ALA A 184 -7.80 6.65 1.87
N PRO A 185 -8.17 7.94 1.88
CA PRO A 185 -8.61 8.61 3.10
C PRO A 185 -10.06 8.26 3.45
N LEU A 186 -10.43 8.43 4.72
CA LEU A 186 -11.80 8.36 5.21
C LEU A 186 -12.71 9.32 4.44
N THR A 187 -12.25 10.56 4.28
CA THR A 187 -12.91 11.58 3.48
C THR A 187 -12.11 11.80 2.20
N PRO A 188 -12.68 11.54 1.01
CA PRO A 188 -12.03 11.84 -0.26
C PRO A 188 -11.55 13.28 -0.33
N THR A 189 -10.43 13.50 -1.02
CA THR A 189 -9.89 14.84 -1.29
C THR A 189 -9.76 15.04 -2.80
N ALA A 190 -9.36 16.24 -3.23
CA ALA A 190 -9.05 16.49 -4.63
C ALA A 190 -8.01 15.51 -5.21
N GLU A 191 -7.09 15.04 -4.36
CA GLU A 191 -5.99 14.17 -4.77
C GLU A 191 -6.22 12.68 -4.50
N ARG A 192 -7.25 12.32 -3.74
CA ARG A 192 -7.37 10.99 -3.13
C ARG A 192 -8.81 10.51 -3.07
N MET A 193 -9.04 9.26 -3.46
CA MET A 193 -10.38 8.68 -3.56
C MET A 193 -10.74 7.85 -2.34
N SER A 194 -12.04 7.74 -2.06
CA SER A 194 -12.52 6.76 -1.10
C SER A 194 -12.13 5.38 -1.59
N ALA A 195 -11.99 4.49 -0.63
CA ALA A 195 -11.62 3.15 -0.94
C ALA A 195 -12.79 2.39 -1.65
N HIS A 196 -14.08 2.79 -1.43
CA HIS A 196 -15.24 2.36 -2.24
C HIS A 196 -15.01 2.52 -3.71
N TRP A 197 -14.58 3.71 -4.10
CA TRP A 197 -14.32 4.03 -5.47
C TRP A 197 -13.21 3.14 -6.06
N TYR A 198 -12.16 2.81 -5.31
CA TYR A 198 -11.10 1.90 -5.78
C TYR A 198 -11.57 0.45 -5.95
N ARG A 199 -12.48 -0.05 -5.10
CA ARG A 199 -13.08 -1.38 -5.30
C ARG A 199 -13.93 -1.41 -6.57
N GLU A 200 -14.81 -0.43 -6.76
CA GLU A 200 -15.62 -0.34 -7.98
C GLU A 200 -14.74 -0.28 -9.24
N LEU A 201 -13.69 0.53 -9.20
CA LEU A 201 -12.72 0.66 -10.29
C LEU A 201 -12.09 -0.69 -10.69
N THR A 202 -11.70 -1.50 -9.70
CA THR A 202 -11.03 -2.79 -9.95
C THR A 202 -12.02 -3.89 -10.36
N THR A 203 -13.31 -3.74 -10.06
CA THR A 203 -14.37 -4.64 -10.54
C THR A 203 -14.90 -4.31 -11.93
N CYS A 204 -14.74 -3.06 -12.39
CA CYS A 204 -15.16 -2.62 -13.71
C CYS A 204 -14.12 -3.02 -14.78
N SER A 205 -14.30 -4.19 -15.40
CA SER A 205 -13.47 -4.70 -16.50
C SER A 205 -13.48 -3.83 -17.78
N THR A 206 -14.28 -2.76 -17.83
CA THR A 206 -14.55 -1.96 -19.02
C THR A 206 -13.76 -0.65 -19.14
N ILE A 207 -12.93 -0.28 -18.16
CA ILE A 207 -12.27 1.05 -18.14
C ILE A 207 -10.96 1.11 -18.95
N LEU A 208 -10.41 -0.03 -19.41
CA LEU A 208 -9.08 -0.08 -20.03
C LEU A 208 -9.03 0.28 -21.53
N GLU A 209 -10.15 0.63 -22.18
CA GLU A 209 -10.17 0.89 -23.63
C GLU A 209 -10.22 2.38 -24.04
N SER A 210 -10.19 3.34 -23.10
CA SER A 210 -10.26 4.77 -23.46
C SER A 210 -8.88 5.45 -23.49
N PRO A 211 -8.44 6.04 -24.62
CA PRO A 211 -7.21 6.81 -24.69
C PRO A 211 -7.39 8.14 -23.95
N TRP A 212 -6.62 8.32 -22.89
CA TRP A 212 -6.68 9.47 -22.00
C TRP A 212 -6.31 10.79 -22.70
N SER A 213 -7.21 11.77 -22.66
CA SER A 213 -6.92 13.20 -22.87
C SER A 213 -6.69 13.86 -21.52
N ILE A 214 -5.51 14.46 -21.31
CA ILE A 214 -5.17 15.28 -20.13
C ILE A 214 -5.66 16.71 -20.37
#